data_AF-A0AA41VLW9-F1
#
_entry.id   AF-A0AA41VLW9-F1
#
_cell.length_a   1.000
_cell.length_b   1.000
_cell.length_c   1.000
_cell.angle_alpha   90.00
_cell.angle_beta   90.00
_cell.angle_gamma   90.00
#
_symmetry.space_group_name_H-M   'P 1'
#
loop_
_entity.id
_entity.type
_entity.pdbx_description
1 polymer ?
#
loop_
_entity_poly.entity_id
_entity_poly.type
_entity_poly.pdbx_seq_one_letter_code
_entity_poly.pdbx_strand_id
1 'polypeptide(L)'
;MFLLTGFGFLIIGAGGIRPCNLAFGADQFNPKTEAGKRGINSFFNWYYFTFTFAMMVSLTLIVYVQSDVSWALGLAIPTFLMLLSCVFFFVGTRIYVIVKPEGSPLTTIAQVIVAATKKRHLTLPGNPEFSLFNYLPTNTINSRLPLTGQFRFLDKAAILTADDKINPDGSAENPWRLCGMQQVEEVKCVLRIIPIWASGIIYYVAIVQQNTYAVFQALQSDRHLGSSSKFEVPAASYIVFQFLSLTFWIPIYDRLVVPAIRKRTKIEGGITLLQRMGIGMVLSIITMLV
;
A
#
# COMPACT_ATOMS: atom_id res chain seq x y z
N MET A 1 27.88 -6.87 -15.22
CA MET A 1 27.34 -5.51 -15.45
C MET A 1 25.97 -5.53 -16.12
N PHE A 2 25.80 -6.10 -17.32
CA PHE A 2 24.51 -6.12 -18.05
C PHE A 2 23.28 -6.52 -17.22
N LEU A 3 23.33 -7.65 -16.50
CA LEU A 3 22.21 -8.17 -15.72
C LEU A 3 21.85 -7.27 -14.52
N LEU A 4 22.84 -6.72 -13.82
CA LEU A 4 22.62 -5.77 -12.72
C LEU A 4 22.00 -4.46 -13.21
N THR A 5 22.47 -3.96 -14.35
CA THR A 5 21.88 -2.78 -15.00
C THR A 5 20.42 -3.05 -15.40
N GLY A 6 20.13 -4.23 -15.97
CA GLY A 6 18.77 -4.65 -16.29
C GLY A 6 17.85 -4.69 -15.06
N PHE A 7 18.33 -5.25 -13.95
CA PHE A 7 17.59 -5.24 -12.68
C PHE A 7 17.40 -3.84 -12.12
N GLY A 8 18.38 -2.94 -12.26
CA GLY A 8 18.25 -1.53 -11.89
C GLY A 8 17.08 -0.86 -12.63
N PHE A 9 16.99 -1.03 -13.95
CA PHE A 9 15.87 -0.50 -14.72
C PHE A 9 14.53 -1.14 -14.36
N LEU A 10 14.52 -2.45 -14.08
CA LEU A 10 13.31 -3.15 -13.63
C LEU A 10 12.79 -2.58 -12.31
N ILE A 11 13.69 -2.34 -11.34
CA ILE A 11 13.33 -1.77 -10.04
C ILE A 11 12.78 -0.34 -10.22
N ILE A 12 13.42 0.50 -11.02
CA ILE A 12 12.96 1.87 -11.29
C ILE A 12 11.57 1.86 -11.94
N GLY A 13 11.38 1.05 -12.99
CA GLY A 13 10.09 0.95 -13.68
C GLY A 13 8.98 0.40 -12.79
N ALA A 14 9.25 -0.69 -12.06
CA ALA A 14 8.28 -1.30 -11.14
C ALA A 14 7.94 -0.35 -9.97
N GLY A 15 8.93 0.37 -9.44
CA GLY A 15 8.75 1.35 -8.37
C GLY A 15 7.89 2.54 -8.77
N GLY A 16 7.98 2.98 -10.03
CA GLY A 16 7.14 4.06 -10.57
C GLY A 16 5.70 3.63 -10.88
N ILE A 17 5.50 2.43 -11.43
CA ILE A 17 4.17 1.97 -11.88
C ILE A 17 3.28 1.53 -10.71
N ARG A 18 3.83 0.78 -9.75
CA ARG A 18 3.05 0.15 -8.66
C ARG A 18 2.19 1.12 -7.84
N PRO A 19 2.68 2.27 -7.35
CA PRO A 19 1.85 3.18 -6.55
C PRO A 19 0.79 3.91 -7.39
N CYS A 20 1.03 4.09 -8.69
CA CYS A 20 0.18 4.89 -9.56
C CYS A 20 -0.93 4.06 -10.23
N ASN A 21 -0.66 2.80 -10.56
CA ASN A 21 -1.56 1.99 -11.40
C ASN A 21 -2.95 1.78 -10.78
N LEU A 22 -3.00 1.39 -9.50
CA LEU A 22 -4.28 1.16 -8.81
C LEU A 22 -5.05 2.47 -8.55
N ALA A 23 -4.33 3.54 -8.20
CA ALA A 23 -4.93 4.86 -8.00
C ALA A 23 -5.55 5.36 -9.32
N PHE A 24 -4.79 5.31 -10.40
CA PHE A 24 -5.25 5.70 -11.74
C PHE A 24 -6.47 4.89 -12.20
N GLY A 25 -6.49 3.58 -11.94
CA GLY A 25 -7.63 2.72 -12.24
C GLY A 25 -8.88 3.06 -11.42
N ALA A 26 -8.73 3.37 -10.13
CA ALA A 26 -9.82 3.79 -9.27
C ALA A 26 -10.38 5.17 -9.68
N ASP A 27 -9.52 6.09 -10.13
CA ASP A 27 -9.87 7.44 -10.58
C ASP A 27 -10.79 7.46 -11.82
N GLN A 28 -10.88 6.35 -12.55
CA GLN A 28 -11.79 6.22 -13.70
C GLN A 28 -13.27 6.19 -13.28
N PHE A 29 -13.57 5.98 -11.99
CA PHE A 29 -14.91 5.88 -11.46
C PHE A 29 -15.25 7.07 -10.56
N ASN A 30 -16.47 7.60 -10.66
CA ASN A 30 -16.89 8.72 -9.82
C ASN A 30 -17.36 8.23 -8.43
N PRO A 31 -16.61 8.51 -7.34
CA PRO A 31 -16.94 8.02 -6.00
C PRO A 31 -18.21 8.67 -5.40
N LYS A 32 -18.66 9.80 -5.96
CA LYS A 32 -19.89 10.49 -5.52
C LYS A 32 -21.16 9.79 -5.99
N THR A 33 -21.05 8.86 -6.95
CA THR A 33 -22.18 8.13 -7.52
C THR A 33 -22.21 6.69 -7.00
N GLU A 34 -23.40 6.15 -6.73
CA GLU A 34 -23.56 4.74 -6.33
C GLU A 34 -23.01 3.78 -7.40
N ALA A 35 -23.19 4.11 -8.68
CA ALA A 35 -22.64 3.34 -9.80
C ALA A 35 -21.11 3.33 -9.78
N GLY A 36 -20.46 4.49 -9.55
CA GLY A 36 -19.01 4.58 -9.45
C GLY A 36 -18.45 3.82 -8.26
N LYS A 37 -19.06 3.91 -7.06
CA LYS A 37 -18.66 3.10 -5.90
C LYS A 37 -18.70 1.60 -6.18
N ARG A 38 -19.77 1.12 -6.83
CA ARG A 38 -19.88 -0.28 -7.27
C ARG A 38 -18.81 -0.64 -8.30
N GLY A 39 -18.53 0.26 -9.24
CA GLY A 39 -17.46 0.12 -10.22
C GLY A 39 -16.08 -0.04 -9.57
N ILE A 40 -15.74 0.81 -8.60
CA ILE A 40 -14.48 0.72 -7.83
C ILE A 40 -14.37 -0.64 -7.14
N ASN A 41 -15.41 -1.08 -6.42
CA ASN A 41 -15.40 -2.37 -5.75
C ASN A 41 -15.24 -3.54 -6.74
N SER A 42 -15.94 -3.50 -7.87
CA SER A 42 -15.81 -4.52 -8.91
C SER A 42 -14.42 -4.52 -9.54
N PHE A 43 -13.84 -3.35 -9.79
CA PHE A 43 -12.48 -3.18 -10.30
C PHE A 43 -11.45 -3.83 -9.37
N PHE A 44 -11.48 -3.52 -8.07
CA PHE A 44 -10.55 -4.14 -7.11
C PHE A 44 -10.74 -5.66 -7.04
N ASN A 45 -11.97 -6.16 -7.04
CA ASN A 45 -12.23 -7.60 -7.04
C ASN A 45 -11.63 -8.30 -8.27
N TRP A 46 -11.87 -7.76 -9.47
CA TRP A 46 -11.29 -8.28 -10.71
C TRP A 46 -9.77 -8.17 -10.73
N TYR A 47 -9.22 -7.05 -10.25
CA TYR A 47 -7.78 -6.85 -10.16
C TYR A 47 -7.14 -7.92 -9.28
N TYR A 48 -7.62 -8.14 -8.05
CA TYR A 48 -7.04 -9.14 -7.15
C TYR A 48 -7.23 -10.57 -7.65
N PHE A 49 -8.38 -10.88 -8.27
CA PHE A 49 -8.61 -12.18 -8.89
C PHE A 49 -7.63 -12.46 -10.03
N THR A 50 -7.55 -11.54 -10.99
CA THR A 50 -6.66 -11.67 -12.16
C THR A 50 -5.19 -11.67 -11.77
N PHE A 51 -4.80 -10.82 -10.81
CA PHE A 51 -3.44 -10.80 -10.26
C PHE A 51 -3.07 -12.13 -9.62
N THR A 52 -3.94 -12.69 -8.78
CA THR A 52 -3.68 -13.97 -8.09
C THR A 52 -3.51 -15.10 -9.11
N PHE A 53 -4.40 -15.16 -10.11
CA PHE A 53 -4.29 -16.13 -11.20
C PHE A 53 -3.00 -15.96 -12.01
N ALA A 54 -2.68 -14.73 -12.42
CA ALA A 54 -1.46 -14.42 -13.17
C ALA A 54 -0.19 -14.78 -12.38
N MET A 55 -0.17 -14.54 -11.06
CA MET A 55 0.94 -14.95 -10.19
C MET A 55 1.08 -16.47 -10.14
N MET A 56 -0.01 -17.23 -10.05
CA MET A 56 0.06 -18.70 -10.10
C MET A 56 0.60 -19.21 -11.44
N VAL A 57 0.18 -18.64 -12.57
CA VAL A 57 0.72 -18.99 -13.90
C VAL A 57 2.19 -18.59 -14.03
N SER A 58 2.57 -17.40 -13.54
CA SER A 58 3.95 -16.94 -13.57
C SER A 58 4.86 -17.83 -12.75
N LEU A 59 4.46 -18.17 -11.52
CA LEU A 59 5.26 -19.00 -10.61
C LEU A 59 5.35 -20.46 -11.05
N THR A 60 4.52 -20.91 -12.00
CA THR A 60 4.55 -22.28 -12.51
C THR A 60 5.13 -22.33 -13.92
N LEU A 61 4.40 -21.82 -14.92
CA LEU A 61 4.75 -21.93 -16.32
C LEU A 61 5.98 -21.09 -16.68
N ILE A 62 6.04 -19.83 -16.26
CA ILE A 62 7.20 -18.97 -16.60
C ILE A 62 8.44 -19.45 -15.86
N VAL A 63 8.30 -19.84 -14.59
CA VAL A 63 9.41 -20.44 -13.82
C VAL A 63 9.90 -21.74 -14.47
N TYR A 64 9.01 -22.62 -14.92
CA TYR A 64 9.39 -23.83 -15.65
C TYR A 64 10.19 -23.51 -16.93
N VAL A 65 9.72 -22.53 -17.71
CA VAL A 65 10.48 -22.09 -18.90
C VAL A 65 11.86 -21.53 -18.50
N GLN A 66 11.94 -20.76 -17.41
CA GLN A 66 13.19 -20.18 -16.92
C GLN A 66 14.19 -21.24 -16.40
N SER A 67 13.70 -22.29 -15.74
CA SER A 67 14.53 -23.30 -15.08
C SER A 67 14.90 -24.48 -15.98
N ASP A 68 13.96 -24.96 -16.81
CA ASP A 68 14.12 -26.24 -17.53
C ASP A 68 14.22 -26.09 -19.05
N VAL A 69 13.76 -24.98 -19.63
CA VAL A 69 13.76 -24.76 -21.08
C VAL A 69 14.86 -23.80 -21.53
N SER A 70 14.76 -22.54 -21.12
CA SER A 70 15.74 -21.51 -21.44
C SER A 70 15.51 -20.26 -20.59
N TRP A 71 16.55 -19.85 -19.87
CA TRP A 71 16.56 -18.60 -19.12
C TRP A 71 16.23 -17.38 -19.99
N ALA A 72 16.74 -17.33 -21.23
CA ALA A 72 16.50 -16.21 -22.15
C ALA A 72 15.02 -16.12 -22.57
N LEU A 73 14.39 -17.25 -22.94
CA LEU A 73 12.97 -17.29 -23.28
C LEU A 73 12.10 -16.94 -22.07
N GLY A 74 12.47 -17.47 -20.90
CA GLY A 74 11.74 -17.22 -19.66
C GLY A 74 11.77 -15.78 -19.19
N LEU A 75 12.80 -14.99 -19.55
CA LEU A 75 12.82 -13.54 -19.35
C LEU A 75 12.14 -12.77 -20.48
N ALA A 76 12.23 -13.25 -21.73
CA ALA A 76 11.61 -12.60 -22.88
C ALA A 76 10.08 -12.57 -22.79
N ILE A 77 9.45 -13.62 -22.25
CA ILE A 77 7.98 -13.71 -22.12
C ILE A 77 7.41 -12.55 -21.27
N PRO A 78 7.82 -12.32 -20.00
CA PRO A 78 7.37 -11.16 -19.23
C PRO A 78 7.67 -9.82 -19.90
N THR A 79 8.83 -9.68 -20.56
CA THR A 79 9.20 -8.45 -21.26
C THR A 79 8.24 -8.14 -22.41
N PHE A 80 7.89 -9.15 -23.22
CA PHE A 80 6.92 -9.00 -24.29
C PHE A 80 5.52 -8.67 -23.76
N LEU A 81 5.07 -9.35 -22.70
CA LEU A 81 3.79 -9.06 -22.05
C LEU A 81 3.74 -7.63 -21.48
N MET A 82 4.83 -7.15 -20.90
CA MET A 82 4.94 -5.76 -20.43
C MET A 82 4.88 -4.77 -21.60
N LEU A 83 5.58 -5.04 -22.70
CA LEU A 83 5.51 -4.21 -23.92
C LEU A 83 4.06 -4.12 -24.43
N LEU A 84 3.37 -5.26 -24.50
CA LEU A 84 1.97 -5.32 -24.93
C LEU A 84 1.05 -4.54 -23.96
N SER A 85 1.29 -4.65 -22.65
CA SER A 85 0.56 -3.88 -21.64
C SER A 85 0.75 -2.38 -21.82
N CYS A 86 1.98 -1.92 -22.13
CA CYS A 86 2.25 -0.52 -22.43
C CYS A 86 1.49 -0.06 -23.68
N VAL A 87 1.49 -0.86 -24.75
CA VAL A 87 0.73 -0.54 -25.98
C VAL A 87 -0.75 -0.37 -25.67
N PHE A 88 -1.37 -1.32 -24.95
CA PHE A 88 -2.78 -1.20 -24.57
C PHE A 88 -3.07 0.02 -23.71
N PHE A 89 -2.18 0.34 -22.76
CA PHE A 89 -2.30 1.52 -21.93
C PHE A 89 -2.29 2.80 -22.78
N PHE A 90 -1.34 2.94 -23.71
CA PHE A 90 -1.27 4.14 -24.55
C PHE A 90 -2.41 4.25 -25.57
N VAL A 91 -2.93 3.13 -26.09
CA VAL A 91 -4.12 3.14 -26.96
C VAL A 91 -5.33 3.69 -26.19
N GLY A 92 -5.44 3.41 -24.88
CA GLY A 92 -6.51 3.90 -24.02
C GLY A 92 -6.45 5.39 -23.66
N THR A 93 -5.35 6.10 -23.95
CA THR A 93 -5.10 7.48 -23.48
C THR A 93 -6.26 8.46 -23.74
N ARG A 94 -6.97 8.31 -24.87
CA ARG A 94 -8.08 9.21 -25.23
C ARG A 94 -9.37 8.99 -24.42
N ILE A 95 -9.48 7.86 -23.72
CA ILE A 95 -10.67 7.44 -22.98
C ILE A 95 -10.48 7.71 -21.47
N TYR A 96 -9.24 7.83 -21.01
CA TYR A 96 -8.95 7.96 -19.59
C TYR A 96 -9.38 9.31 -19.00
N VAL A 97 -9.92 9.23 -17.79
CA VAL A 97 -10.15 10.38 -16.91
C VAL A 97 -8.82 10.77 -16.28
N ILE A 98 -8.40 12.02 -16.52
CA ILE A 98 -7.17 12.58 -15.96
C ILE A 98 -7.57 13.52 -14.81
N VAL A 99 -7.28 13.09 -13.58
CA VAL A 99 -7.51 13.88 -12.37
C VAL A 99 -6.45 14.96 -12.23
N LYS A 100 -6.85 16.14 -11.75
CA LYS A 100 -5.93 17.26 -11.52
C LYS A 100 -5.00 16.95 -10.34
N PRO A 101 -3.71 17.32 -10.40
CA PRO A 101 -2.78 17.09 -9.29
C PRO A 101 -3.16 17.91 -8.06
N GLU A 102 -3.35 17.25 -6.91
CA GLU A 102 -3.73 17.88 -5.63
C GLU A 102 -2.53 18.20 -4.71
N GLY A 103 -1.30 18.12 -5.24
CA GLY A 103 -0.07 18.31 -4.47
C GLY A 103 0.48 17.01 -3.85
N SER A 104 1.46 17.15 -2.95
CA SER A 104 2.14 16.01 -2.33
C SER A 104 1.94 15.97 -0.82
N PRO A 105 1.43 14.86 -0.24
CA PRO A 105 1.35 14.68 1.20
C PRO A 105 2.71 14.83 1.92
N LEU A 106 3.81 14.47 1.25
CA LEU A 106 5.17 14.64 1.81
C LEU A 106 5.54 16.11 1.98
N THR A 107 5.10 16.97 1.04
CA THR A 107 5.31 18.41 1.14
C THR A 107 4.52 18.98 2.32
N THR A 108 3.28 18.54 2.54
CA THR A 108 2.48 18.94 3.72
C THR A 108 3.15 18.53 5.03
N ILE A 109 3.67 17.30 5.12
CA ILE A 109 4.43 16.83 6.29
C ILE A 109 5.64 17.74 6.56
N ALA A 110 6.43 18.03 5.52
CA ALA A 110 7.60 18.90 5.63
C ALA A 110 7.20 20.33 6.06
N GLN A 111 6.14 20.88 5.48
CA GLN A 111 5.62 22.21 5.82
C GLN A 111 5.23 22.30 7.30
N VAL A 112 4.45 21.34 7.80
CA VAL A 112 4.01 21.33 9.20
C VAL A 112 5.21 21.22 10.16
N ILE A 113 6.19 20.36 9.85
CA ILE A 113 7.40 20.22 10.67
C ILE A 113 8.22 21.51 10.66
N VAL A 114 8.41 22.14 9.49
CA VAL A 114 9.16 23.40 9.36
C VAL A 114 8.43 24.55 10.05
N ALA A 115 7.11 24.66 9.91
CA ALA A 115 6.32 25.71 10.57
C ALA A 115 6.32 25.52 12.10
N ALA A 116 6.14 24.29 12.59
CA ALA A 116 6.18 23.98 14.02
C ALA A 116 7.56 24.27 14.64
N THR A 117 8.65 23.96 13.93
CA THR A 117 10.01 24.22 14.41
C THR A 117 10.34 25.71 14.43
N LYS A 118 9.92 26.48 13.42
CA LYS A 118 10.04 27.95 13.42
C LYS A 118 9.27 28.59 14.59
N LYS A 119 8.09 28.07 14.90
CA LYS A 119 7.20 28.56 15.98
C LYS A 119 7.45 27.88 17.33
N ARG A 120 8.55 27.12 17.49
CA ARG A 120 8.81 26.32 18.70
C ARG A 120 8.86 27.12 19.99
N HIS A 121 9.23 28.40 19.92
CA HIS A 121 9.34 29.30 21.07
C HIS A 121 7.99 29.89 21.52
N LEU A 122 6.93 29.77 20.70
CA LEU A 122 5.61 30.28 21.05
C LEU A 122 4.92 29.37 22.07
N THR A 123 4.16 29.98 22.97
CA THR A 123 3.29 29.29 23.92
C THR A 123 1.99 28.89 23.24
N LEU A 124 1.52 27.67 23.51
CA LEU A 124 0.24 27.21 22.98
C LEU A 124 -0.89 27.95 23.70
N PRO A 125 -1.91 28.46 22.98
CA PRO A 125 -3.05 29.10 23.59
C PRO A 125 -3.84 28.11 24.46
N GLY A 126 -4.44 28.60 25.55
CA GLY A 126 -5.24 27.79 26.48
C GLY A 126 -6.50 27.18 25.84
N ASN A 127 -7.05 27.83 24.81
CA ASN A 127 -8.20 27.37 24.02
C ASN A 127 -7.78 27.16 22.54
N PRO A 128 -7.28 25.96 22.17
CA PRO A 128 -6.70 25.72 20.86
C PRO A 128 -7.73 25.75 19.72
N GLU A 129 -8.98 25.33 19.97
CA GLU A 129 -10.01 25.21 18.92
C GLU A 129 -10.39 26.55 18.28
N PHE A 130 -10.35 27.63 19.06
CA PHE A 130 -10.71 28.99 18.59
C PHE A 130 -9.50 29.84 18.19
N SER A 131 -8.30 29.49 18.65
CA SER A 131 -7.10 30.34 18.50
C SER A 131 -6.15 29.84 17.40
N LEU A 132 -6.29 28.59 16.96
CA LEU A 132 -5.46 28.01 15.91
C LEU A 132 -6.08 28.26 14.53
N PHE A 133 -5.22 28.44 13.54
CA PHE A 133 -5.60 28.72 12.17
C PHE A 133 -6.37 27.53 11.57
N ASN A 134 -7.67 27.76 11.37
CA ASN A 134 -8.63 26.75 10.92
C ASN A 134 -9.09 27.08 9.50
N TYR A 135 -8.25 26.75 8.52
CA TYR A 135 -8.63 26.78 7.11
C TYR A 135 -8.99 25.38 6.62
N LEU A 136 -10.14 25.28 5.97
CA LEU A 136 -10.58 24.07 5.26
C LEU A 136 -10.92 24.45 3.82
N PRO A 137 -10.24 23.85 2.84
CA PRO A 137 -10.60 24.03 1.44
C PRO A 137 -12.05 23.56 1.23
N THR A 138 -12.84 24.35 0.51
CA THR A 138 -14.26 24.03 0.21
C THR A 138 -14.44 22.72 -0.56
N ASN A 139 -13.37 22.22 -1.20
CA ASN A 139 -13.36 21.01 -2.02
C ASN A 139 -12.82 19.76 -1.29
N THR A 140 -12.51 19.84 0.00
CA THR A 140 -11.93 18.68 0.72
C THR A 140 -12.99 17.61 0.97
N ILE A 141 -12.74 16.40 0.45
CA ILE A 141 -13.58 15.21 0.64
C ILE A 141 -13.41 14.63 2.06
N ASN A 142 -12.29 14.94 2.72
CA ASN A 142 -11.96 14.40 4.04
C ASN A 142 -12.84 15.02 5.14
N SER A 143 -13.29 14.18 6.07
CA SER A 143 -13.92 14.63 7.31
C SER A 143 -12.94 15.44 8.16
N ARG A 144 -13.43 16.50 8.82
CA ARG A 144 -12.65 17.25 9.82
C ARG A 144 -12.09 16.28 10.86
N LEU A 145 -10.77 16.32 11.06
CA LEU A 145 -10.15 15.51 12.09
C LEU A 145 -10.36 16.17 13.46
N PRO A 146 -10.69 15.39 14.50
CA PRO A 146 -10.81 15.92 15.85
C PRO A 146 -9.44 16.38 16.35
N LEU A 147 -9.42 17.46 17.14
CA LEU A 147 -8.21 17.95 17.79
C LEU A 147 -7.67 16.90 18.76
N THR A 148 -6.37 16.63 18.71
CA THR A 148 -5.76 15.62 19.59
C THR A 148 -4.62 16.15 20.44
N GLY A 149 -4.55 15.70 21.69
CA GLY A 149 -3.54 16.12 22.66
C GLY A 149 -2.16 15.48 22.52
N GLN A 150 -1.94 14.60 21.54
CA GLN A 150 -0.62 14.01 21.29
C GLN A 150 0.17 14.85 20.29
N PHE A 151 1.50 14.86 20.40
CA PHE A 151 2.39 15.67 19.56
C PHE A 151 2.03 17.17 19.53
N ARG A 152 1.68 17.75 20.70
CA ARG A 152 1.24 19.16 20.84
C ARG A 152 2.22 20.18 20.28
N PHE A 153 3.51 19.84 20.14
CA PHE A 153 4.48 20.74 19.53
C PHE A 153 4.16 21.04 18.05
N LEU A 154 3.45 20.14 17.34
CA LEU A 154 3.03 20.36 15.96
C LEU A 154 1.89 21.38 15.84
N ASP A 155 1.07 21.53 16.88
CA ASP A 155 0.00 22.54 16.94
C ASP A 155 0.55 23.97 16.81
N LYS A 156 1.84 24.15 17.13
CA LYS A 156 2.53 25.43 16.94
C LYS A 156 2.60 25.87 15.49
N ALA A 157 2.53 24.95 14.52
CA ALA A 157 2.47 25.29 13.09
C ALA A 157 1.21 26.09 12.72
N ALA A 158 0.13 25.93 13.49
CA ALA A 158 -1.16 26.59 13.27
C ALA A 158 -1.35 27.86 14.12
N ILE A 159 -0.34 28.32 14.87
CA ILE A 159 -0.44 29.57 15.64
C ILE A 159 -0.33 30.76 14.68
N LEU A 160 -1.34 31.64 14.66
CA LEU A 160 -1.29 32.88 13.87
C LEU A 160 -0.35 33.89 14.52
N THR A 161 0.63 34.40 13.76
CA THR A 161 1.56 35.47 14.18
C THR A 161 1.28 36.75 13.38
N ALA A 162 1.64 37.92 13.91
CA ALA A 162 1.42 39.21 13.24
C ALA A 162 2.04 39.32 11.83
N ASP A 163 3.11 38.56 11.57
CA ASP A 163 3.78 38.53 10.27
C ASP A 163 3.15 37.52 9.28
N ASP A 164 2.20 36.69 9.73
CA ASP A 164 1.53 35.71 8.89
C ASP A 164 0.40 36.39 8.11
N LYS A 165 0.41 36.24 6.80
CA LYS A 165 -0.61 36.79 5.90
C LYS A 165 -1.53 35.69 5.40
N ILE A 166 -2.81 36.05 5.26
CA ILE A 166 -3.88 35.18 4.79
C ILE A 166 -4.37 35.74 3.46
N ASN A 167 -4.47 34.85 2.47
CA ASN A 167 -5.00 35.18 1.15
C ASN A 167 -6.52 35.49 1.23
N PRO A 168 -7.10 36.15 0.22
CA PRO A 168 -8.54 36.48 0.21
C PRO A 168 -9.47 35.27 0.29
N ASP A 169 -8.98 34.10 -0.12
CA ASP A 169 -9.69 32.81 -0.06
C ASP A 169 -9.63 32.15 1.33
N GLY A 170 -8.95 32.77 2.30
CA GLY A 170 -8.75 32.24 3.65
C GLY A 170 -7.55 31.30 3.79
N SER A 171 -6.81 31.01 2.72
CA SER A 171 -5.61 30.17 2.76
C SER A 171 -4.38 30.92 3.29
N ALA A 172 -3.39 30.19 3.80
CA ALA A 172 -2.13 30.81 4.21
C ALA A 172 -1.31 31.25 2.98
N GLU A 173 -0.81 32.50 2.97
CA GLU A 173 0.06 32.99 1.89
C GLU A 173 1.37 32.19 1.83
N ASN A 174 1.90 31.78 3.00
CA ASN A 174 3.10 30.96 3.11
C ASN A 174 2.85 29.67 3.92
N PRO A 175 2.58 28.54 3.24
CA PRO A 175 2.37 27.24 3.87
C PRO A 175 3.56 26.72 4.70
N TRP A 176 4.77 27.24 4.50
CA TRP A 176 5.98 26.89 5.26
C TRP A 176 6.15 27.67 6.57
N ARG A 177 5.20 28.56 6.88
CA ARG A 177 5.18 29.37 8.10
C ARG A 177 3.87 29.22 8.87
N LEU A 178 2.75 29.09 8.16
CA LEU A 178 1.43 28.89 8.74
C LEU A 178 0.74 27.69 8.07
N CYS A 179 0.38 26.68 8.86
CA CYS A 179 -0.36 25.51 8.40
C CYS A 179 -1.75 25.46 9.03
N GLY A 180 -2.73 24.92 8.32
CA GLY A 180 -4.07 24.72 8.86
C GLY A 180 -4.12 23.60 9.90
N MET A 181 -5.04 23.69 10.87
CA MET A 181 -5.22 22.67 11.91
C MET A 181 -5.47 21.27 11.34
N GLN A 182 -6.24 21.19 10.24
CA GLN A 182 -6.47 19.93 9.53
C GLN A 182 -5.16 19.30 9.03
N GLN A 183 -4.26 20.08 8.44
CA GLN A 183 -2.94 19.60 7.98
C GLN A 183 -2.10 19.10 9.14
N VAL A 184 -2.15 19.81 10.29
CA VAL A 184 -1.44 19.40 11.50
C VAL A 184 -1.96 18.05 12.01
N GLU A 185 -3.28 17.87 12.11
CA GLU A 185 -3.87 16.61 12.56
C GLU A 185 -3.63 15.46 11.58
N GLU A 186 -3.61 15.71 10.27
CA GLU A 186 -3.21 14.71 9.27
C GLU A 186 -1.78 14.22 9.50
N VAL A 187 -0.84 15.14 9.77
CA VAL A 187 0.56 14.79 10.09
C VAL A 187 0.65 14.03 11.41
N LYS A 188 -0.11 14.42 12.44
CA LYS A 188 -0.18 13.65 13.69
C LYS A 188 -0.68 12.22 13.46
N CYS A 189 -1.69 12.02 12.61
CA CYS A 189 -2.16 10.69 12.26
C CYS A 189 -1.08 9.86 11.57
N VAL A 190 -0.31 10.45 10.64
CA VAL A 190 0.82 9.76 10.01
C VAL A 190 1.86 9.35 11.05
N LEU A 191 2.24 10.26 11.96
CA LEU A 191 3.21 9.96 13.02
C LEU A 191 2.75 8.84 13.96
N ARG A 192 1.44 8.71 14.24
CA ARG A 192 0.88 7.60 15.02
C ARG A 192 0.98 6.25 14.33
N ILE A 193 0.99 6.25 13.00
CA ILE A 193 1.06 5.01 12.20
C ILE A 193 2.51 4.51 12.08
N ILE A 194 3.51 5.39 12.19
CA ILE A 194 4.94 5.02 12.06
C ILE A 194 5.35 3.84 12.95
N PRO A 195 5.02 3.77 14.25
CA PRO A 195 5.38 2.63 15.08
C PRO A 195 4.75 1.31 14.63
N ILE A 196 3.49 1.35 14.15
CA ILE A 196 2.79 0.17 13.62
C ILE A 196 3.41 -0.27 12.29
N TRP A 197 3.80 0.68 11.45
CA TRP A 197 4.51 0.39 10.22
C TRP A 197 5.89 -0.22 10.49
N ALA A 198 6.62 0.31 11.48
CA ALA A 198 7.94 -0.20 11.87
C ALA A 198 7.88 -1.64 12.39
N SER A 199 6.87 -2.01 13.19
CA SER A 199 6.69 -3.41 13.60
C SER A 199 6.38 -4.35 12.42
N GLY A 200 5.76 -3.82 11.36
CA GLY A 200 5.56 -4.52 10.08
C GLY A 200 6.86 -4.94 9.37
N ILE A 201 8.00 -4.33 9.67
CA ILE A 201 9.30 -4.69 9.08
C ILE A 201 9.67 -6.13 9.43
N ILE A 202 9.43 -6.56 10.68
CA ILE A 202 9.75 -7.93 11.14
C ILE A 202 8.95 -8.95 10.33
N TYR A 203 7.65 -8.67 10.14
CA TYR A 203 6.78 -9.51 9.31
C TYR A 203 7.24 -9.55 7.85
N TYR A 204 7.67 -8.40 7.29
CA TYR A 204 8.17 -8.34 5.92
C TYR A 204 9.46 -9.15 5.74
N VAL A 205 10.39 -9.09 6.70
CA VAL A 205 11.60 -9.94 6.70
C VAL A 205 11.21 -11.41 6.64
N ALA A 206 10.25 -11.85 7.46
CA ALA A 206 9.79 -13.24 7.44
C ALA A 206 9.25 -13.65 6.05
N ILE A 207 8.43 -12.80 5.41
CA ILE A 207 7.94 -13.08 4.05
C ILE A 207 9.08 -13.22 3.04
N VAL A 208 10.07 -12.33 3.08
CA VAL A 208 11.21 -12.38 2.13
C VAL A 208 12.04 -13.65 2.34
N GLN A 209 12.25 -14.05 3.59
CA GLN A 209 12.97 -15.27 3.92
C GLN A 209 12.21 -16.52 3.44
N GLN A 210 10.88 -16.56 3.60
CA GLN A 210 10.06 -17.65 3.09
C GLN A 210 10.23 -17.84 1.57
N ASN A 211 10.24 -16.74 0.80
CA ASN A 211 10.42 -16.81 -0.67
C ASN A 211 11.80 -17.32 -1.10
N THR A 212 12.82 -17.24 -0.23
CA THR A 212 14.20 -17.63 -0.56
C THR A 212 14.52 -19.02 -0.03
N TYR A 213 14.30 -19.26 1.26
CA TYR A 213 14.62 -20.54 1.90
C TYR A 213 13.72 -21.68 1.43
N ALA A 214 12.44 -21.43 1.13
CA ALA A 214 11.57 -22.47 0.60
C ALA A 214 12.12 -23.03 -0.73
N VAL A 215 12.74 -22.19 -1.56
CA VAL A 215 13.37 -22.63 -2.81
C VAL A 215 14.62 -23.47 -2.52
N PHE A 216 15.47 -23.05 -1.58
CA PHE A 216 16.65 -23.84 -1.20
C PHE A 216 16.31 -25.18 -0.57
N GLN A 217 15.28 -25.24 0.27
CA GLN A 217 14.76 -26.49 0.82
C GLN A 217 14.19 -27.38 -0.29
N ALA A 218 13.41 -26.81 -1.22
CA ALA A 218 12.87 -27.56 -2.34
C ALA A 218 13.98 -28.16 -3.22
N LEU A 219 15.07 -27.42 -3.48
CA LEU A 219 16.23 -27.93 -4.23
C LEU A 219 16.90 -29.15 -3.59
N GLN A 220 16.77 -29.33 -2.27
CA GLN A 220 17.33 -30.48 -1.54
C GLN A 220 16.32 -31.61 -1.32
N SER A 221 15.07 -31.42 -1.74
CA SER A 221 13.99 -32.38 -1.60
C SER A 221 13.73 -33.15 -2.89
N ASP A 222 13.04 -34.28 -2.80
CA ASP A 222 12.52 -34.96 -3.98
C ASP A 222 11.34 -34.15 -4.56
N ARG A 223 11.50 -33.70 -5.81
CA ARG A 223 10.54 -32.84 -6.52
C ARG A 223 9.79 -33.59 -7.63
N HIS A 224 9.88 -34.92 -7.68
CA HIS A 224 9.18 -35.72 -8.69
C HIS A 224 7.67 -35.81 -8.39
N LEU A 225 6.86 -35.58 -9.43
CA LEU A 225 5.40 -35.64 -9.35
C LEU A 225 4.91 -37.10 -9.41
N GLY A 226 5.14 -37.84 -8.32
CA GLY A 226 4.75 -39.26 -8.16
C GLY A 226 5.85 -40.25 -8.56
N SER A 227 5.76 -41.46 -8.02
CA SER A 227 6.83 -42.49 -8.05
C SER A 227 7.24 -42.95 -9.45
N SER A 228 6.41 -42.71 -10.46
CA SER A 228 6.61 -43.16 -11.85
C SER A 228 6.80 -42.01 -12.84
N SER A 229 6.83 -40.76 -12.37
CA SER A 229 6.96 -39.57 -13.20
C SER A 229 8.44 -39.20 -13.41
N LYS A 230 8.83 -38.91 -14.66
CA LYS A 230 10.14 -38.30 -14.99
C LYS A 230 10.14 -36.77 -14.85
N PHE A 231 9.00 -36.18 -14.49
CA PHE A 231 8.86 -34.73 -14.39
C PHE A 231 9.25 -34.25 -12.99
N GLU A 232 10.30 -33.45 -12.94
CA GLU A 232 10.77 -32.78 -11.73
C GLU A 232 10.21 -31.35 -11.69
N VAL A 233 9.56 -30.99 -10.59
CA VAL A 233 8.97 -29.66 -10.42
C VAL A 233 10.08 -28.63 -10.16
N PRO A 234 10.09 -27.46 -10.81
CA PRO A 234 11.04 -26.39 -10.50
C PRO A 234 10.96 -25.98 -9.03
N ALA A 235 12.09 -25.89 -8.33
CA ALA A 235 12.09 -25.56 -6.90
C ALA A 235 11.50 -24.17 -6.64
N ALA A 236 11.76 -23.21 -7.55
CA ALA A 236 11.21 -21.87 -7.47
C ALA A 236 9.67 -21.82 -7.61
N SER A 237 9.04 -22.85 -8.19
CA SER A 237 7.58 -22.89 -8.33
C SER A 237 6.85 -23.24 -7.03
N TYR A 238 7.55 -23.69 -5.98
CA TYR A 238 6.94 -24.02 -4.69
C TYR A 238 6.29 -22.80 -4.01
N ILE A 239 6.66 -21.57 -4.41
CA ILE A 239 5.99 -20.34 -3.97
C ILE A 239 4.50 -20.33 -4.39
N VAL A 240 4.09 -21.10 -5.40
CA VAL A 240 2.68 -21.25 -5.80
C VAL A 240 1.80 -21.73 -4.65
N PHE A 241 2.32 -22.56 -3.73
CA PHE A 241 1.57 -23.07 -2.59
C PHE A 241 1.16 -21.95 -1.63
N GLN A 242 1.94 -20.88 -1.51
CA GLN A 242 1.56 -19.70 -0.74
C GLN A 242 0.33 -19.03 -1.33
N PHE A 243 0.29 -18.82 -2.65
CA PHE A 243 -0.83 -18.20 -3.34
C PHE A 243 -2.08 -19.09 -3.33
N LEU A 244 -1.91 -20.41 -3.46
CA LEU A 244 -3.01 -21.37 -3.31
C LEU A 244 -3.57 -21.34 -1.88
N SER A 245 -2.70 -21.42 -0.87
CA SER A 245 -3.09 -21.35 0.54
C SER A 245 -3.85 -20.06 0.85
N LEU A 246 -3.36 -18.91 0.37
CA LEU A 246 -4.06 -17.63 0.51
C LEU A 246 -5.44 -17.65 -0.17
N THR A 247 -5.52 -18.17 -1.39
CA THR A 247 -6.76 -18.27 -2.18
C THR A 247 -7.81 -19.14 -1.48
N PHE A 248 -7.40 -20.26 -0.87
CA PHE A 248 -8.30 -21.11 -0.10
C PHE A 248 -8.64 -20.50 1.28
N TRP A 249 -7.68 -19.86 1.93
CA TRP A 249 -7.86 -19.32 3.28
C TRP A 249 -8.78 -18.10 3.33
N ILE A 250 -8.74 -17.21 2.34
CA ILE A 250 -9.57 -15.99 2.33
C ILE A 250 -11.08 -16.32 2.43
N PRO A 251 -11.66 -17.19 1.55
CA PRO A 251 -13.06 -17.58 1.66
C PRO A 251 -13.40 -18.25 3.00
N ILE A 252 -12.52 -19.12 3.50
CA ILE A 252 -12.69 -19.80 4.80
C ILE A 252 -12.75 -18.76 5.92
N TYR A 253 -11.81 -17.82 5.92
CA TYR A 253 -11.75 -16.76 6.93
C TYR A 253 -13.00 -15.88 6.89
N ASP A 254 -13.40 -15.40 5.71
CA ASP A 254 -14.51 -14.47 5.57
C ASP A 254 -15.89 -15.13 5.78
N ARG A 255 -16.06 -16.40 5.38
CA ARG A 255 -17.36 -17.09 5.45
C ARG A 255 -17.56 -17.91 6.73
N LEU A 256 -16.49 -18.42 7.34
CA LEU A 256 -16.58 -19.26 8.53
C LEU A 256 -16.04 -18.55 9.78
N VAL A 257 -14.82 -18.03 9.71
CA VAL A 257 -14.13 -17.47 10.89
C VAL A 257 -14.73 -16.13 11.31
N VAL A 258 -14.89 -15.18 10.39
CA VAL A 258 -15.43 -13.85 10.68
C VAL A 258 -16.84 -13.93 11.28
N PRO A 259 -17.81 -14.67 10.71
CA PRO A 259 -19.14 -14.79 11.32
C PRO A 259 -19.12 -15.47 12.69
N ALA A 260 -18.27 -16.49 12.88
CA ALA A 260 -18.14 -17.17 14.18
C ALA A 260 -17.58 -16.25 15.27
N ILE A 261 -16.54 -15.46 14.96
CA ILE A 261 -15.97 -14.49 15.89
C ILE A 261 -16.95 -13.33 16.13
N ARG A 262 -17.59 -12.82 15.08
CA ARG A 262 -18.58 -11.73 15.17
C ARG A 262 -19.73 -12.07 16.12
N LYS A 263 -20.18 -13.33 16.16
CA LYS A 263 -21.18 -13.80 17.13
C LYS A 263 -20.75 -13.57 18.58
N ARG A 264 -19.44 -13.64 18.87
CA ARG A 264 -18.87 -13.44 20.22
C ARG A 264 -18.48 -11.99 20.50
N THR A 265 -17.79 -11.34 19.56
CA THR A 265 -17.20 -10.01 19.77
C THR A 265 -18.17 -8.86 19.47
N LYS A 266 -19.24 -9.12 18.71
CA LYS A 266 -20.18 -8.11 18.18
C LYS A 266 -19.53 -7.03 17.31
N ILE A 267 -18.28 -7.23 16.87
CA ILE A 267 -17.55 -6.35 15.95
C ILE A 267 -17.83 -6.82 14.51
N GLU A 268 -18.12 -5.90 13.58
CA GLU A 268 -18.48 -6.24 12.19
C GLU A 268 -17.44 -7.12 11.47
N GLY A 269 -16.15 -6.82 11.66
CA GLY A 269 -15.03 -7.58 11.11
C GLY A 269 -14.58 -8.78 11.95
N GLY A 270 -15.32 -9.14 13.01
CA GLY A 270 -14.92 -10.17 13.98
C GLY A 270 -13.88 -9.67 14.98
N ILE A 271 -12.69 -9.28 14.53
CA ILE A 271 -11.62 -8.69 15.36
C ILE A 271 -11.21 -7.32 14.84
N THR A 272 -10.50 -6.54 15.66
CA THR A 272 -9.96 -5.25 15.19
C THR A 272 -8.83 -5.46 14.18
N LEU A 273 -8.60 -4.48 13.30
CA LEU A 273 -7.51 -4.54 12.32
C LEU A 273 -6.14 -4.72 12.99
N LEU A 274 -5.90 -4.01 14.10
CA LEU A 274 -4.66 -4.13 14.88
C LEU A 274 -4.50 -5.54 15.49
N GLN A 275 -5.57 -6.15 15.99
CA GLN A 275 -5.53 -7.53 16.48
C GLN A 275 -5.21 -8.51 15.35
N ARG A 276 -5.81 -8.32 14.17
CA ARG A 276 -5.53 -9.16 12.99
C ARG A 276 -4.07 -9.06 12.57
N MET A 277 -3.50 -7.85 12.57
CA MET A 277 -2.07 -7.62 12.30
C MET A 277 -1.19 -8.30 13.36
N GLY A 278 -1.50 -8.14 14.65
CA GLY A 278 -0.74 -8.75 15.74
C GLY A 278 -0.73 -10.28 15.68
N ILE A 279 -1.88 -10.91 15.41
CA ILE A 279 -1.97 -12.37 15.22
C ILE A 279 -1.10 -12.81 14.04
N GLY A 280 -1.14 -12.09 12.92
CA GLY A 280 -0.29 -12.40 11.76
C GLY A 280 1.20 -12.32 12.08
N MET A 281 1.63 -11.33 12.87
CA MET A 281 3.01 -11.22 13.33
C MET A 281 3.42 -12.40 14.21
N VAL A 282 2.60 -12.79 15.18
CA VAL A 282 2.88 -13.97 16.04
C VAL A 282 2.97 -15.25 15.22
N LEU A 283 2.03 -15.47 14.29
CA LEU A 283 2.06 -16.63 13.39
C LEU A 283 3.33 -16.65 12.53
N SER A 284 3.78 -15.49 12.03
CA SER A 284 5.01 -15.41 11.23
C SER A 284 6.27 -15.79 12.01
N ILE A 285 6.31 -15.51 13.31
CA ILE A 285 7.41 -15.93 14.19
C ILE A 285 7.39 -17.45 14.34
N ILE A 286 6.22 -18.03 14.58
CA ILE A 286 6.05 -19.48 14.72
C ILE A 286 6.47 -20.20 13.44
N THR A 287 6.08 -19.70 12.26
CA THR A 287 6.47 -20.32 10.99
C THR A 287 7.96 -20.27 10.71
N MET A 288 8.69 -19.30 11.27
CA MET A 288 10.14 -19.18 11.11
C MET A 288 10.93 -20.12 12.04
N LEU A 289 10.28 -20.73 13.04
CA LEU A 289 10.91 -21.70 13.94
C LEU A 289 10.90 -23.13 13.37
N VAL A 290 10.11 -23.37 12.32
CA VAL A 290 9.94 -24.65 11.64
C VAL A 290 10.75 -24.65 10.35
#